data_AF-A0A918RUH7-F1
#
_entry.id   AF-A0A918RUH7-F1
#
_cell.length_a   1.000
_cell.length_b   1.000
_cell.length_c   1.000
_cell.angle_alpha   90.00
_cell.angle_beta   90.00
_cell.angle_gamma   90.00
#
_symmetry.space_group_name_H-M   'P 1'
#
loop_
_entity.id
_entity.type
_entity.pdbx_description
1 polymer ?
#
loop_
_entity_poly.entity_id
_entity_poly.type
_entity_poly.pdbx_seq_one_letter_code
_entity_poly.pdbx_strand_id
1 'polypeptide(L)'
;MAWTVSWRVLINGRDLTSAWRPVLIDIEIEDRDGTSSDTCSLTIDDTDGQVRLPNKGDRLMVFLEGGKVFEGFIEQPQSSGSRSAGRVLKIRAKGFDSTGKVKEPQGFHMDDASLEAFLSRAAGHAGMTINIDPDFAGIVRDYWSAEGESFLALGNRMAKKLGGTFKIRGDRAVLAKRGAESVGAVLGIVGQNVISWDITPRAPRRAFKSGSAKWFDRKSAQFVTETLKFGAEGVEADNLARDVMADADEAREANDTCKREGERDMDQRFPMATPRNRAPSLAAPSQKPALVPP
;
A
#
# COMPACT_ATOMS: atom_id res chain seq x y z
N MET A 1 27.76 -0.05 -23.66
CA MET A 1 26.87 -1.19 -23.36
C MET A 1 25.46 -0.62 -23.34
N ALA A 2 24.56 -1.06 -24.22
CA ALA A 2 23.19 -0.58 -24.19
C ALA A 2 22.51 -1.18 -22.95
N TRP A 3 22.13 -0.32 -22.00
CA TRP A 3 21.36 -0.72 -20.83
C TRP A 3 20.06 -1.36 -21.33
N THR A 4 19.98 -2.68 -21.27
CA THR A 4 18.81 -3.44 -21.71
C THR A 4 18.19 -4.05 -20.47
N VAL A 5 16.99 -3.58 -20.12
CA VAL A 5 16.21 -4.19 -19.04
C VAL A 5 15.61 -5.48 -19.57
N SER A 6 15.84 -6.59 -18.86
CA SER A 6 15.20 -7.85 -19.22
C SER A 6 13.75 -7.87 -18.72
N TRP A 7 12.82 -8.23 -19.60
CA TRP A 7 11.40 -8.30 -19.27
C TRP A 7 10.75 -9.53 -19.88
N ARG A 8 9.66 -9.99 -19.25
CA ARG A 8 8.83 -11.09 -19.75
C ARG A 8 7.36 -10.82 -19.43
N VAL A 9 6.49 -10.98 -20.43
CA VAL A 9 5.04 -10.81 -20.29
C VAL A 9 4.32 -12.09 -20.68
N LEU A 10 3.47 -12.59 -19.79
CA LEU A 10 2.60 -13.74 -20.07
C LEU A 10 1.12 -13.36 -19.93
N ILE A 11 0.32 -13.78 -20.90
CA ILE A 11 -1.15 -13.69 -20.85
C ILE A 11 -1.72 -15.10 -20.94
N ASN A 12 -2.51 -15.50 -19.95
CA ASN A 12 -3.04 -16.87 -19.80
C ASN A 12 -1.96 -17.96 -19.92
N GLY A 13 -0.76 -17.70 -19.39
CA GLY A 13 0.38 -18.61 -19.45
C GLY A 13 1.12 -18.64 -20.79
N ARG A 14 0.64 -17.94 -21.82
CA ARG A 14 1.35 -17.79 -23.10
C ARG A 14 2.37 -16.66 -22.98
N ASP A 15 3.63 -16.98 -23.23
CA ASP A 15 4.71 -15.98 -23.30
C ASP A 15 4.60 -15.15 -24.59
N LEU A 16 4.42 -13.84 -24.45
CA LEU A 16 4.31 -12.88 -25.56
C LEU A 16 5.59 -12.07 -25.76
N THR A 17 6.63 -12.32 -24.97
CA THR A 17 7.85 -11.51 -24.92
C THR A 17 8.50 -11.39 -26.29
N SER A 18 8.77 -12.50 -26.98
CA SER A 18 9.40 -12.47 -28.30
C SER A 18 8.55 -11.80 -29.36
N ALA A 19 7.22 -11.93 -29.29
CA ALA A 19 6.30 -11.30 -30.23
C ALA A 19 6.18 -9.79 -29.99
N TRP A 20 6.30 -9.35 -28.73
CA TRP A 20 6.14 -7.94 -28.35
C TRP A 20 7.46 -7.17 -28.29
N ARG A 21 8.62 -7.85 -28.35
CA ARG A 21 9.94 -7.21 -28.43
C ARG A 21 10.04 -6.04 -29.42
N PRO A 22 9.51 -6.12 -30.65
CA PRO A 22 9.61 -5.01 -31.60
C PRO A 22 8.58 -3.89 -31.39
N VAL A 23 7.53 -4.11 -30.59
CA VAL A 23 6.35 -3.23 -30.53
C VAL A 23 5.98 -2.73 -29.13
N LEU A 24 6.56 -3.29 -28.06
CA LEU A 24 6.29 -2.84 -26.69
C LEU A 24 6.92 -1.48 -26.44
N ILE A 25 6.10 -0.50 -26.07
CA ILE A 25 6.51 0.89 -25.82
C ILE A 25 6.82 1.08 -24.33
N ASP A 26 5.96 0.60 -23.44
CA ASP A 26 6.04 0.88 -22.01
C ASP A 26 5.44 -0.24 -21.14
N ILE A 27 6.04 -0.42 -19.95
CA ILE A 27 5.52 -1.23 -18.85
C ILE A 27 5.50 -0.35 -17.60
N GLU A 28 4.32 -0.08 -17.09
CA GLU A 28 4.10 0.67 -15.87
C GLU A 28 3.43 -0.24 -14.83
N ILE A 29 3.96 -0.25 -13.60
CA ILE A 29 3.41 -0.99 -12.48
C ILE A 29 3.33 -0.04 -11.29
N GLU A 30 2.16 0.07 -10.68
CA GLU A 30 1.98 0.83 -9.45
C GLU A 30 1.59 -0.11 -8.31
N ASP A 31 2.46 -0.20 -7.31
CA ASP A 31 2.12 -0.73 -5.99
C ASP A 31 1.92 0.46 -5.06
N ARG A 32 0.67 0.77 -4.73
CA ARG A 32 0.33 1.88 -3.84
C ARG A 32 -0.04 1.34 -2.47
N ASP A 33 0.61 1.85 -1.43
CA ASP A 33 0.13 1.64 -0.07
C ASP A 33 -1.26 2.28 0.11
N GLY A 34 -2.12 1.62 0.89
CA GLY A 34 -3.51 2.04 1.09
C GLY A 34 -4.47 1.74 -0.06
N THR A 35 -4.01 1.26 -1.23
CA THR A 35 -4.89 0.65 -2.22
C THR A 35 -4.93 -0.86 -2.02
N SER A 36 -6.11 -1.45 -2.19
CA SER A 36 -6.29 -2.90 -1.99
C SER A 36 -5.73 -3.75 -3.11
N SER A 37 -5.14 -3.15 -4.15
CA SER A 37 -4.65 -3.84 -5.33
C SER A 37 -3.60 -3.00 -6.03
N ASP A 38 -2.69 -3.72 -6.67
CA ASP A 38 -1.67 -3.15 -7.56
C ASP A 38 -2.26 -3.02 -8.96
N THR A 39 -1.68 -2.14 -9.77
CA THR A 39 -2.09 -1.90 -11.16
C THR A 39 -0.91 -2.12 -12.10
N CYS A 40 -1.22 -2.57 -13.32
CA CYS A 40 -0.24 -2.65 -14.40
C CYS A 40 -0.83 -2.08 -15.69
N SER A 41 0.02 -1.40 -16.44
CA SER A 41 -0.29 -0.71 -17.68
C SER A 41 0.78 -1.10 -18.70
N LEU A 42 0.36 -1.69 -19.82
CA LEU A 42 1.24 -2.04 -20.94
C LEU A 42 0.81 -1.21 -22.15
N THR A 43 1.77 -0.60 -22.82
CA THR A 43 1.53 0.20 -24.02
C THR A 43 2.25 -0.45 -25.20
N ILE A 44 1.53 -0.77 -26.26
CA ILE A 44 2.05 -1.50 -27.42
C ILE A 44 1.75 -0.71 -28.70
N ASP A 45 2.74 -0.61 -29.58
CA ASP A 45 2.56 -0.11 -30.93
C ASP A 45 1.66 -1.07 -31.73
N ASP A 46 0.56 -0.56 -32.25
CA ASP A 46 -0.38 -1.30 -33.08
C ASP A 46 -0.51 -0.67 -34.49
N THR A 47 0.58 -0.05 -34.96
CA THR A 47 0.65 0.60 -36.27
C THR A 47 0.34 -0.35 -37.43
N ASP A 48 0.66 -1.65 -37.30
CA ASP A 48 0.36 -2.64 -38.34
C ASP A 48 -0.85 -3.53 -38.01
N GLY A 49 -1.53 -3.31 -36.88
CA GLY A 49 -2.70 -4.12 -36.48
C GLY A 49 -2.36 -5.58 -36.16
N GLN A 50 -1.10 -5.87 -35.79
CA GLN A 50 -0.61 -7.24 -35.60
C GLN A 50 -0.89 -7.80 -34.20
N VAL A 51 -1.32 -6.95 -33.25
CA VAL A 51 -1.51 -7.35 -31.86
C VAL A 51 -2.93 -7.83 -31.64
N ARG A 52 -3.08 -9.12 -31.31
CA ARG A 52 -4.38 -9.66 -30.91
C ARG A 52 -4.80 -9.02 -29.59
N LEU A 53 -5.99 -8.43 -29.58
CA LEU A 53 -6.60 -7.86 -28.38
C LEU A 53 -6.80 -8.97 -27.33
N PRO A 54 -6.24 -8.83 -26.11
CA PRO A 54 -6.53 -9.75 -25.03
C PRO A 54 -7.97 -9.55 -24.54
N ASN A 55 -8.54 -10.57 -23.89
CA ASN A 55 -9.87 -10.45 -23.32
C ASN A 55 -9.83 -9.84 -21.93
N LYS A 56 -10.94 -9.21 -21.53
CA LYS A 56 -11.19 -8.87 -20.13
C LYS A 56 -11.20 -10.16 -19.30
N GLY A 57 -10.50 -10.15 -18.16
CA GLY A 57 -10.36 -11.30 -17.27
C GLY A 57 -9.19 -12.22 -17.60
N ASP A 58 -8.46 -11.99 -18.70
CA ASP A 58 -7.25 -12.77 -18.97
C ASP A 58 -6.19 -12.52 -17.89
N ARG A 59 -5.52 -13.59 -17.42
CA ARG A 59 -4.49 -13.51 -16.38
C ARG A 59 -3.19 -12.94 -16.98
N LEU A 60 -2.71 -11.85 -16.41
CA LEU A 60 -1.47 -11.17 -16.78
C LEU A 60 -0.38 -11.42 -15.74
N MET A 61 0.82 -11.80 -16.19
CA MET A 61 2.03 -11.83 -15.37
C MET A 61 3.14 -11.05 -16.04
N VAL A 62 3.83 -10.20 -15.26
CA VAL A 62 4.96 -9.39 -15.74
C VAL A 62 6.18 -9.67 -14.88
N PHE A 63 7.31 -9.87 -15.54
CA PHE A 63 8.62 -10.03 -14.92
C PHE A 63 9.56 -8.94 -15.43
N LEU A 64 10.33 -8.37 -14.52
CA LEU A 64 11.43 -7.44 -14.83
C LEU A 64 12.68 -7.98 -14.12
N GLU A 65 13.83 -7.96 -14.80
CA GLU A 65 15.11 -8.44 -14.24
C GLU A 65 15.03 -9.90 -13.72
N GLY A 66 14.14 -10.72 -14.31
CA GLY A 66 13.86 -12.10 -13.87
C GLY A 66 12.92 -12.22 -12.66
N GLY A 67 12.62 -11.14 -11.95
CA GLY A 67 11.70 -11.12 -10.82
C GLY A 67 10.24 -10.92 -11.26
N LYS A 68 9.29 -11.64 -10.65
CA LYS A 68 7.85 -11.41 -10.88
C LYS A 68 7.44 -10.12 -10.17
N VAL A 69 7.15 -9.08 -10.93
CA VAL A 69 6.81 -7.75 -10.41
C VAL A 69 5.30 -7.51 -10.38
N PHE A 70 4.53 -8.19 -11.23
CA PHE A 70 3.08 -8.07 -11.25
C PHE A 70 2.40 -9.38 -11.62
N GLU A 71 1.25 -9.62 -11.00
CA GLU A 71 0.31 -10.69 -11.32
C GLU A 71 -1.11 -10.19 -11.09
N GLY A 72 -1.98 -10.37 -12.09
CA GLY A 72 -3.33 -9.87 -12.04
C GLY A 72 -4.18 -10.25 -13.24
N PHE A 73 -5.25 -9.49 -13.47
CA PHE A 73 -6.24 -9.74 -14.51
C PHE A 73 -6.46 -8.48 -15.34
N ILE A 74 -6.62 -8.66 -16.65
CA ILE A 74 -6.86 -7.56 -17.59
C ILE A 74 -8.27 -7.01 -17.38
N GLU A 75 -8.38 -5.71 -17.10
CA GLU A 75 -9.67 -5.04 -16.92
C GLU A 75 -10.24 -4.53 -18.24
N GLN A 76 -9.41 -3.81 -18.99
CA GLN A 76 -9.84 -3.15 -20.20
C GLN A 76 -8.64 -3.01 -21.16
N PRO A 77 -8.68 -3.70 -22.31
CA PRO A 77 -7.83 -3.36 -23.43
C PRO A 77 -8.45 -2.16 -24.17
N GLN A 78 -7.63 -1.19 -24.53
CA GLN A 78 -8.04 0.03 -25.21
C GLN A 78 -7.16 0.26 -26.44
N SER A 79 -7.74 0.15 -27.63
CA SER A 79 -7.09 0.60 -28.86
C SER A 79 -7.38 2.10 -29.06
N SER A 80 -6.35 2.86 -29.41
CA SER A 80 -6.44 4.29 -29.66
C SER A 80 -5.49 4.69 -30.76
N GLY A 81 -5.81 5.74 -31.52
CA GLY A 81 -4.92 6.25 -32.55
C GLY A 81 -5.41 7.55 -33.15
N SER A 82 -4.53 8.25 -33.84
CA SER A 82 -4.85 9.46 -34.59
C SER A 82 -4.01 9.56 -35.85
N ARG A 83 -4.40 10.45 -36.77
CA ARG A 83 -3.65 10.70 -38.00
C ARG A 83 -2.21 11.17 -37.74
N SER A 84 -1.95 11.81 -36.59
CA SER A 84 -0.64 12.38 -36.25
C SER A 84 0.14 11.60 -35.18
N ALA A 85 -0.50 10.71 -34.41
CA ALA A 85 0.11 10.05 -33.26
C ALA A 85 0.26 8.52 -33.41
N GLY A 86 -0.05 7.96 -34.59
CA GLY A 86 0.00 6.52 -34.83
C GLY A 86 -1.16 5.76 -34.18
N ARG A 87 -0.98 4.44 -33.99
CA ARG A 87 -1.96 3.54 -33.35
C ARG A 87 -1.30 2.80 -32.20
N VAL A 88 -1.99 2.75 -31.07
CA VAL A 88 -1.48 2.17 -29.82
C VAL A 88 -2.55 1.33 -29.16
N LEU A 89 -2.13 0.19 -28.61
CA LEU A 89 -2.92 -0.64 -27.74
C LEU A 89 -2.46 -0.49 -26.29
N LYS A 90 -3.34 -0.01 -25.42
CA LYS A 90 -3.11 0.08 -23.97
C LYS A 90 -3.85 -1.05 -23.24
N ILE A 91 -3.12 -1.89 -22.52
CA ILE A 91 -3.67 -2.99 -21.72
C ILE A 91 -3.55 -2.59 -20.26
N ARG A 92 -4.69 -2.49 -19.56
CA ARG A 92 -4.73 -2.23 -18.12
C ARG A 92 -5.12 -3.48 -17.35
N ALA A 93 -4.40 -3.76 -16.27
CA ALA A 93 -4.66 -4.88 -15.38
C ALA A 93 -4.66 -4.46 -13.91
N LYS A 94 -5.37 -5.24 -13.09
CA LYS A 94 -5.38 -5.12 -11.63
C LYS A 94 -5.02 -6.43 -10.97
N GLY A 95 -4.47 -6.36 -9.76
CA GLY A 95 -4.05 -7.51 -8.96
C GLY A 95 -5.16 -8.52 -8.61
N PHE A 96 -6.44 -8.20 -8.81
CA PHE A 96 -7.56 -9.11 -8.60
C PHE A 96 -8.55 -9.06 -9.77
N ASP A 97 -9.35 -10.12 -9.92
CA ASP A 97 -10.40 -10.16 -10.94
C ASP A 97 -11.57 -9.28 -10.53
N SER A 98 -11.75 -8.17 -11.26
CA SER A 98 -12.82 -7.22 -10.99
C SER A 98 -14.17 -7.61 -11.60
N THR A 99 -14.22 -8.69 -12.38
CA THR A 99 -15.47 -9.30 -12.85
C THR A 99 -16.02 -10.36 -11.89
N GLY A 100 -15.17 -10.85 -10.97
CA GLY A 100 -15.56 -11.84 -9.97
C GLY A 100 -16.38 -11.27 -8.80
N LYS A 101 -16.67 -12.15 -7.84
CA LYS A 101 -17.51 -11.89 -6.65
C LYS A 101 -16.88 -10.98 -5.60
N VAL A 102 -15.65 -10.55 -5.81
CA VAL A 102 -14.89 -9.67 -4.91
C VAL A 102 -15.61 -8.35 -4.63
N LYS A 103 -16.32 -7.84 -5.65
CA LYS A 103 -17.12 -6.62 -5.59
C LYS A 103 -18.61 -6.88 -5.38
N GLU A 104 -19.01 -8.15 -5.28
CA GLU A 104 -20.40 -8.52 -5.03
C GLU A 104 -20.77 -8.11 -3.59
N PRO A 105 -21.83 -7.31 -3.40
CA PRO A 105 -22.36 -7.02 -2.08
C PRO A 105 -22.71 -8.30 -1.33
N GLN A 106 -22.23 -8.43 -0.11
CA GLN A 106 -22.60 -9.54 0.76
C GLN A 106 -23.62 -9.05 1.79
N GLY A 107 -24.47 -9.96 2.27
CA GLY A 107 -25.50 -9.68 3.26
C GLY A 107 -25.53 -10.77 4.30
N PHE A 108 -24.69 -10.67 5.33
CA PHE A 108 -24.68 -11.61 6.44
C PHE A 108 -24.11 -10.97 7.71
N HIS A 109 -24.37 -11.62 8.84
CA HIS A 109 -23.80 -11.27 10.13
C HIS A 109 -23.26 -12.51 10.83
N MET A 110 -22.47 -12.29 11.87
CA MET A 110 -22.01 -13.32 12.80
C MET A 110 -22.00 -12.75 14.21
N ASP A 111 -22.54 -13.52 15.14
CA ASP A 111 -22.54 -13.20 16.57
C ASP A 111 -21.40 -13.94 17.26
N ASP A 112 -20.84 -13.34 18.32
CA ASP A 112 -19.80 -13.93 19.19
C ASP A 112 -18.62 -14.57 18.41
N ALA A 113 -18.19 -13.92 17.33
CA ALA A 113 -17.21 -14.48 16.41
C ALA A 113 -15.88 -13.71 16.45
N SER A 114 -14.80 -14.41 16.12
CA SER A 114 -13.51 -13.76 15.86
C SER A 114 -13.52 -13.06 14.49
N LEU A 115 -12.68 -12.02 14.36
CA LEU A 115 -12.47 -11.33 13.10
C LEU A 115 -11.99 -12.31 12.01
N GLU A 116 -11.15 -13.27 12.39
CA GLU A 116 -10.68 -14.32 11.47
C GLU A 116 -11.83 -15.16 10.91
N ALA A 117 -12.73 -15.64 11.76
CA ALA A 117 -13.87 -16.43 11.33
C ALA A 117 -14.79 -15.62 10.39
N PHE A 118 -15.05 -14.36 10.76
CA PHE A 118 -15.92 -13.47 10.00
C PHE A 118 -15.33 -13.11 8.61
N LEU A 119 -14.08 -12.66 8.56
CA LEU A 119 -13.44 -12.31 7.29
C LEU A 119 -13.13 -13.52 6.42
N SER A 120 -12.83 -14.69 7.00
CA SER A 120 -12.66 -15.93 6.24
C SER A 120 -13.95 -16.36 5.56
N ARG A 121 -15.09 -16.21 6.25
CA ARG A 121 -16.41 -16.46 5.65
C ARG A 121 -16.70 -15.48 4.50
N ALA A 122 -16.43 -14.20 4.72
CA ALA A 122 -16.60 -13.17 3.68
C ALA A 122 -15.71 -13.43 2.45
N ALA A 123 -14.46 -13.85 2.68
CA ALA A 123 -13.52 -14.22 1.62
C ALA A 123 -14.04 -15.43 0.84
N GLY A 124 -14.55 -16.46 1.52
CA GLY A 124 -15.15 -17.63 0.90
C GLY A 124 -16.31 -17.30 -0.02
N HIS A 125 -17.23 -16.42 0.40
CA HIS A 125 -18.31 -15.92 -0.47
C HIS A 125 -17.78 -15.19 -1.73
N ALA A 126 -16.65 -14.49 -1.60
CA ALA A 126 -15.98 -13.80 -2.70
C ALA A 126 -15.08 -14.71 -3.57
N GLY A 127 -14.95 -16.01 -3.23
CA GLY A 127 -14.04 -16.93 -3.92
C GLY A 127 -12.57 -16.66 -3.61
N MET A 128 -12.26 -16.11 -2.45
CA MET A 128 -10.93 -15.74 -1.99
C MET A 128 -10.53 -16.48 -0.72
N THR A 129 -9.22 -16.55 -0.49
CA THR A 129 -8.63 -16.92 0.80
C THR A 129 -8.05 -15.67 1.44
N ILE A 130 -8.11 -15.54 2.77
CA ILE A 130 -7.55 -14.39 3.49
C ILE A 130 -6.55 -14.85 4.55
N ASN A 131 -5.41 -14.17 4.62
CA ASN A 131 -4.46 -14.28 5.71
C ASN A 131 -4.58 -13.02 6.58
N ILE A 132 -4.74 -13.20 7.88
CA ILE A 132 -4.93 -12.10 8.83
C ILE A 132 -3.79 -12.15 9.84
N ASP A 133 -3.25 -10.97 10.15
CA ASP A 133 -2.25 -10.80 11.19
C ASP A 133 -2.72 -11.40 12.52
N PRO A 134 -1.89 -12.18 13.25
CA PRO A 134 -2.26 -12.72 14.55
C PRO A 134 -2.77 -11.66 15.54
N ASP A 135 -2.24 -10.43 15.47
CA ASP A 135 -2.67 -9.31 16.31
C ASP A 135 -4.14 -8.90 16.06
N PHE A 136 -4.67 -9.18 14.86
CA PHE A 136 -6.06 -8.89 14.49
C PHE A 136 -6.96 -10.11 14.52
N ALA A 137 -6.42 -11.30 14.23
CA ALA A 137 -7.19 -12.53 14.10
C ALA A 137 -8.00 -12.86 15.37
N GLY A 138 -7.41 -12.60 16.55
CA GLY A 138 -7.99 -12.88 17.86
C GLY A 138 -9.06 -11.90 18.34
N ILE A 139 -9.36 -10.82 17.60
CA ILE A 139 -10.37 -9.84 18.01
C ILE A 139 -11.75 -10.48 17.92
N VAL A 140 -12.40 -10.68 19.06
CA VAL A 140 -13.77 -11.20 19.17
C VAL A 140 -14.72 -10.03 19.42
N ARG A 141 -15.89 -10.04 18.76
CA ARG A 141 -16.97 -9.09 19.03
C ARG A 141 -18.31 -9.81 19.08
N ASP A 142 -19.21 -9.26 19.87
CA ASP A 142 -20.59 -9.72 20.02
C ASP A 142 -21.33 -9.74 18.68
N TYR A 143 -20.99 -8.82 17.77
CA TYR A 143 -21.66 -8.70 16.48
C TYR A 143 -20.74 -8.20 15.35
N TRP A 144 -20.73 -8.94 14.25
CA TRP A 144 -20.12 -8.56 12.98
C TRP A 144 -21.17 -8.52 11.88
N SER A 145 -21.14 -7.49 11.02
CA SER A 145 -21.99 -7.43 9.83
C SER A 145 -21.22 -7.06 8.57
N ALA A 146 -21.59 -7.74 7.48
CA ALA A 146 -21.32 -7.37 6.11
C ALA A 146 -22.65 -6.93 5.50
N GLU A 147 -23.06 -5.69 5.78
CA GLU A 147 -24.39 -5.17 5.43
C GLU A 147 -24.37 -4.50 4.04
N GLY A 148 -24.48 -5.31 2.99
CA GLY A 148 -24.38 -4.82 1.61
C GLY A 148 -22.97 -4.41 1.19
N GLU A 149 -21.97 -4.71 2.03
CA GLU A 149 -20.58 -4.45 1.74
C GLU A 149 -19.99 -5.58 0.88
N SER A 150 -19.25 -5.22 -0.16
CA SER A 150 -18.41 -6.19 -0.86
C SER A 150 -17.21 -6.60 0.00
N PHE A 151 -16.62 -7.76 -0.25
CA PHE A 151 -15.43 -8.20 0.48
C PHE A 151 -14.29 -7.17 0.41
N LEU A 152 -14.13 -6.52 -0.74
CA LEU A 152 -13.18 -5.41 -0.91
C LEU A 152 -13.49 -4.22 0.01
N ALA A 153 -14.75 -3.80 0.10
CA ALA A 153 -15.16 -2.70 0.96
C ALA A 153 -15.01 -3.07 2.44
N LEU A 154 -15.42 -4.28 2.80
CA LEU A 154 -15.33 -4.84 4.16
C LEU A 154 -13.87 -4.89 4.64
N GLY A 155 -12.98 -5.46 3.83
CA GLY A 155 -11.54 -5.54 4.15
C GLY A 155 -10.90 -4.17 4.33
N ASN A 156 -11.23 -3.20 3.46
CA ASN A 156 -10.76 -1.81 3.60
C ASN A 156 -11.30 -1.14 4.85
N ARG A 157 -12.58 -1.35 5.18
CA ARG A 157 -13.19 -0.83 6.41
C ARG A 157 -12.48 -1.39 7.64
N MET A 158 -12.22 -2.70 7.66
CA MET A 158 -11.49 -3.35 8.77
C MET A 158 -10.06 -2.85 8.87
N ALA A 159 -9.32 -2.75 7.76
CA ALA A 159 -7.97 -2.19 7.76
C ALA A 159 -7.94 -0.76 8.28
N LYS A 160 -8.89 0.09 7.89
CA LYS A 160 -8.98 1.45 8.42
C LYS A 160 -9.30 1.47 9.91
N LYS A 161 -10.24 0.63 10.36
CA LYS A 161 -10.69 0.57 11.76
C LYS A 161 -9.60 0.07 12.71
N LEU A 162 -8.82 -0.92 12.29
CA LEU A 162 -7.78 -1.56 13.10
C LEU A 162 -6.37 -0.99 12.83
N GLY A 163 -6.26 -0.02 11.91
CA GLY A 163 -5.00 0.56 11.45
C GLY A 163 -4.09 -0.43 10.71
N GLY A 164 -4.68 -1.42 10.05
CA GLY A 164 -3.98 -2.36 9.18
C GLY A 164 -3.82 -1.87 7.74
N THR A 165 -3.31 -2.77 6.91
CA THR A 165 -3.29 -2.67 5.44
C THR A 165 -3.97 -3.89 4.86
N PHE A 166 -4.99 -3.68 4.03
CA PHE A 166 -5.68 -4.74 3.31
C PHE A 166 -5.25 -4.74 1.84
N LYS A 167 -4.78 -5.89 1.35
CA LYS A 167 -4.29 -6.08 -0.02
C LYS A 167 -4.85 -7.37 -0.61
N ILE A 168 -5.12 -7.37 -1.91
CA ILE A 168 -5.56 -8.54 -2.67
C ILE A 168 -4.58 -8.77 -3.82
N ARG A 169 -4.13 -10.01 -3.98
CA ARG A 169 -3.36 -10.49 -5.13
C ARG A 169 -3.88 -11.86 -5.56
N GLY A 170 -4.35 -11.95 -6.80
CA GLY A 170 -4.94 -13.15 -7.36
C GLY A 170 -6.20 -13.57 -6.60
N ASP A 171 -6.12 -14.76 -6.01
CA ASP A 171 -7.13 -15.42 -5.18
C ASP A 171 -6.89 -15.27 -3.68
N ARG A 172 -5.88 -14.49 -3.28
CA ARG A 172 -5.47 -14.29 -1.90
C ARG A 172 -5.65 -12.84 -1.47
N ALA A 173 -6.13 -12.65 -0.27
CA ALA A 173 -6.19 -11.40 0.44
C ALA A 173 -5.32 -11.46 1.70
N VAL A 174 -4.79 -10.31 2.09
CA VAL A 174 -3.97 -10.17 3.30
C VAL A 174 -4.47 -8.95 4.07
N LEU A 175 -4.70 -9.13 5.37
CA LEU A 175 -4.92 -8.05 6.33
C LEU A 175 -3.76 -8.06 7.32
N ALA A 176 -2.79 -7.18 7.11
CA ALA A 176 -1.59 -7.09 7.93
C ALA A 176 -1.62 -5.88 8.86
N LYS A 177 -1.01 -5.97 10.03
CA LYS A 177 -0.81 -4.79 10.89
C LYS A 177 0.21 -3.86 10.24
N ARG A 178 -0.13 -2.57 10.18
CA ARG A 178 0.75 -1.57 9.58
C ARG A 178 2.02 -1.42 10.43
N GLY A 179 3.18 -1.48 9.80
CA GLY A 179 4.49 -1.35 10.45
C GLY A 179 5.03 -2.61 11.14
N ALA A 180 4.35 -3.76 11.02
CA ALA A 180 4.80 -5.02 11.62
C ALA A 180 6.09 -5.57 10.96
N GLU A 181 6.32 -5.28 9.67
CA GLU A 181 7.51 -5.70 8.95
C GLU A 181 8.15 -4.52 8.19
N SER A 182 9.38 -4.18 8.55
CA SER A 182 10.23 -3.29 7.75
C SER A 182 10.81 -4.11 6.59
N VAL A 183 10.25 -3.93 5.39
CA VAL A 183 10.95 -4.34 4.16
C VAL A 183 12.23 -3.52 4.12
N GLY A 184 13.39 -4.18 4.08
CA GLY A 184 14.70 -3.55 4.28
C GLY A 184 14.83 -2.18 3.61
N ALA A 185 15.27 -1.18 4.38
CA ALA A 185 15.33 0.20 3.92
C ALA A 185 16.23 0.33 2.68
N VAL A 186 15.68 0.82 1.57
CA VAL A 186 16.46 1.23 0.41
C VAL A 186 17.00 2.62 0.68
N LEU A 187 18.31 2.74 0.85
CA LEU A 187 18.96 4.03 1.08
C LEU A 187 19.16 4.76 -0.25
N GLY A 188 18.46 5.88 -0.44
CA GLY A 188 18.71 6.81 -1.54
C GLY A 188 19.86 7.76 -1.20
N ILE A 189 20.96 7.70 -1.96
CA ILE A 189 22.12 8.59 -1.84
C ILE A 189 22.23 9.41 -3.13
N VAL A 190 22.13 10.74 -2.99
CA VAL A 190 22.35 11.69 -4.08
C VAL A 190 23.77 11.56 -4.61
N GLY A 191 23.89 11.46 -5.94
CA GLY A 191 25.18 11.23 -6.62
C GLY A 191 25.57 9.75 -6.73
N GLN A 192 24.74 8.82 -6.24
CA GLN A 192 24.95 7.38 -6.43
C GLN A 192 23.75 6.72 -7.13
N ASN A 193 22.64 6.52 -6.42
CA ASN A 193 21.48 5.76 -6.90
C ASN A 193 20.21 6.60 -7.07
N VAL A 194 20.23 7.88 -6.67
CA VAL A 194 19.11 8.79 -6.89
C VAL A 194 19.30 9.52 -8.22
N ILE A 195 18.35 9.36 -9.14
CA ILE A 195 18.33 10.06 -10.44
C ILE A 195 17.80 11.49 -10.27
N SER A 196 16.69 11.65 -9.57
CA SER A 196 16.07 12.92 -9.22
C SER A 196 15.26 12.77 -7.94
N TRP A 197 14.98 13.88 -7.25
CA TRP A 197 14.11 13.91 -6.07
C TRP A 197 13.28 15.19 -6.05
N ASP A 198 12.06 15.08 -5.56
CA ASP A 198 11.19 16.19 -5.18
C ASP A 198 10.65 15.90 -3.78
N ILE A 199 10.99 16.74 -2.81
CA ILE A 199 10.73 16.50 -1.38
C ILE A 199 10.18 17.78 -0.76
N THR A 200 9.12 17.64 0.05
CA THR A 200 8.60 18.70 0.92
C THR A 200 8.88 18.33 2.39
N PRO A 201 10.02 18.76 2.97
CA PRO A 201 10.51 18.25 4.27
C PRO A 201 9.66 18.63 5.49
N ARG A 202 8.79 19.63 5.35
CA ARG A 202 7.92 20.14 6.42
C ARG A 202 6.55 20.44 5.85
N ALA A 203 5.78 19.40 5.54
CA ALA A 203 4.37 19.59 5.30
C ALA A 203 3.69 19.99 6.63
N PRO A 204 2.89 21.08 6.68
CA PRO A 204 2.13 21.47 7.86
C PRO A 204 0.90 20.56 8.04
N ARG A 205 1.09 19.23 8.01
CA ARG A 205 0.02 18.29 8.36
C ARG A 205 -0.22 18.38 9.87
N ARG A 206 -1.50 18.28 10.26
CA ARG A 206 -1.91 18.27 11.66
C ARG A 206 -1.34 17.01 12.33
N ALA A 207 -0.27 17.18 13.09
CA ALA A 207 0.14 16.18 14.07
C ALA A 207 -0.76 16.31 15.31
N PHE A 208 -0.94 15.22 16.04
CA PHE A 208 -1.72 15.19 17.28
C PHE A 208 -0.88 14.71 18.45
N LYS A 209 -1.15 15.27 19.64
CA LYS A 209 -0.50 14.94 20.92
C LYS A 209 -1.08 13.66 21.54
N SER A 210 -2.39 13.51 21.41
CA SER A 210 -3.15 12.38 21.92
C SER A 210 -4.33 12.06 21.02
N GLY A 211 -4.82 10.83 21.13
CA GLY A 211 -6.09 10.38 20.58
C GLY A 211 -7.07 10.17 21.72
N SER A 212 -8.29 10.66 21.57
CA SER A 212 -9.38 10.42 22.51
C SER A 212 -10.56 9.79 21.78
N ALA A 213 -11.04 8.67 22.30
CA ALA A 213 -12.19 7.93 21.80
C ALA A 213 -13.21 7.75 22.92
N LYS A 214 -14.50 7.85 22.57
CA LYS A 214 -15.60 7.84 23.53
C LYS A 214 -16.47 6.61 23.31
N TRP A 215 -16.84 5.92 24.39
CA TRP A 215 -17.77 4.79 24.35
C TRP A 215 -18.84 4.94 25.44
N PHE A 216 -19.95 4.24 25.32
CA PHE A 216 -21.04 4.29 26.29
C PHE A 216 -21.00 3.06 27.20
N ASP A 217 -20.73 3.26 28.48
CA ASP A 217 -20.78 2.19 29.47
C ASP A 217 -22.22 1.96 29.91
N ARG A 218 -22.78 0.81 29.51
CA ARG A 218 -24.14 0.41 29.87
C ARG A 218 -24.31 0.16 31.37
N LYS A 219 -23.25 -0.19 32.10
CA LYS A 219 -23.33 -0.46 33.55
C LYS A 219 -23.44 0.82 34.36
N SER A 220 -22.64 1.83 34.02
CA SER A 220 -22.67 3.15 34.67
C SER A 220 -23.65 4.14 34.02
N ALA A 221 -24.22 3.79 32.86
CA ALA A 221 -25.08 4.64 32.03
C ALA A 221 -24.43 5.98 31.65
N GLN A 222 -23.10 5.99 31.50
CA GLN A 222 -22.32 7.18 31.22
C GLN A 222 -21.41 6.97 30.02
N PHE A 223 -21.09 8.06 29.35
CA PHE A 223 -20.04 8.01 28.34
C PHE A 223 -18.66 8.12 29.00
N VAL A 224 -17.78 7.19 28.66
CA VAL A 224 -16.40 7.16 29.12
C VAL A 224 -15.50 7.56 27.95
N THR A 225 -14.53 8.45 28.22
CA THR A 225 -13.51 8.86 27.24
C THR A 225 -12.21 8.17 27.59
N GLU A 226 -11.67 7.40 26.64
CA GLU A 226 -10.35 6.79 26.71
C GLU A 226 -9.36 7.66 25.92
N THR A 227 -8.22 7.99 26.52
CA THR A 227 -7.19 8.84 25.91
C THR A 227 -5.85 8.12 25.84
N LEU A 228 -5.23 8.11 24.66
CA LEU A 228 -3.89 7.57 24.41
C LEU A 228 -2.95 8.69 23.97
N LYS A 229 -1.80 8.84 24.64
CA LYS A 229 -0.77 9.81 24.27
C LYS A 229 0.13 9.26 23.17
N PHE A 230 0.44 10.08 22.16
CA PHE A 230 1.22 9.67 20.99
C PHE A 230 2.72 9.98 21.09
N GLY A 231 3.14 10.73 22.12
CA GLY A 231 4.56 11.01 22.37
C GLY A 231 5.19 12.08 21.48
N ALA A 232 4.39 12.83 20.71
CA ALA A 232 4.88 13.93 19.87
C ALA A 232 5.20 15.19 20.70
N GLU A 233 6.47 15.60 20.75
CA GLU A 233 6.90 16.85 21.38
C GLU A 233 6.52 18.07 20.53
N GLY A 234 6.08 19.17 21.17
CA GLY A 234 5.74 20.43 20.50
C GLY A 234 4.39 20.46 19.76
N VAL A 235 3.52 19.48 20.01
CA VAL A 235 2.16 19.40 19.44
C VAL A 235 1.14 19.53 20.56
N GLU A 236 0.15 20.43 20.41
CA GLU A 236 -0.90 20.66 21.41
C GLU A 236 -2.30 20.19 20.99
N ALA A 237 -2.48 19.80 19.72
CA ALA A 237 -3.79 19.37 19.23
C ALA A 237 -4.10 17.92 19.65
N ASP A 238 -5.30 17.68 20.16
CA ASP A 238 -5.82 16.33 20.43
C ASP A 238 -6.70 15.85 19.27
N ASN A 239 -6.55 14.59 18.86
CA ASN A 239 -7.44 13.96 17.89
C ASN A 239 -8.63 13.36 18.63
N LEU A 240 -9.81 13.95 18.45
CA LEU A 240 -11.05 13.40 18.96
C LEU A 240 -11.69 12.52 17.89
N ALA A 241 -11.85 11.23 18.19
CA ALA A 241 -12.65 10.34 17.38
C ALA A 241 -14.08 10.89 17.27
N ARG A 242 -14.59 11.03 16.04
CA ARG A 242 -15.92 11.60 15.80
C ARG A 242 -17.03 10.62 16.14
N ASP A 243 -16.74 9.33 16.02
CA ASP A 243 -17.67 8.25 16.26
C ASP A 243 -17.62 7.78 17.72
N VAL A 244 -18.76 7.32 18.21
CA VAL A 244 -18.85 6.65 19.52
C VAL A 244 -18.55 5.17 19.30
N MET A 245 -17.59 4.65 20.04
CA MET A 245 -17.15 3.25 19.99
C MET A 245 -18.12 2.35 20.77
N ALA A 246 -18.21 1.07 20.41
CA ALA A 246 -19.12 0.14 21.05
C ALA A 246 -18.74 -0.14 22.51
N ASP A 247 -17.44 -0.25 22.79
CA ASP A 247 -16.89 -0.60 24.10
C ASP A 247 -15.50 0.02 24.35
N ALA A 248 -14.93 -0.31 25.51
CA ALA A 248 -13.61 0.16 25.93
C ALA A 248 -12.48 -0.37 25.04
N ASP A 249 -12.60 -1.58 24.51
CA ASP A 249 -11.55 -2.23 23.73
C ASP A 249 -11.47 -1.62 22.34
N GLU A 250 -12.63 -1.38 21.70
CA GLU A 250 -12.71 -0.65 20.43
C GLU A 250 -12.21 0.80 20.58
N ALA A 251 -12.46 1.45 21.72
CA ALA A 251 -11.91 2.78 22.00
C ALA A 251 -10.37 2.79 22.08
N ARG A 252 -9.77 1.74 22.66
CA ARG A 252 -8.31 1.57 22.70
C ARG A 252 -7.74 1.27 21.32
N GLU A 253 -8.38 0.40 20.55
CA GLU A 253 -7.99 0.07 19.16
C GLU A 253 -8.03 1.30 18.24
N ALA A 254 -9.08 2.12 18.35
CA ALA A 254 -9.22 3.34 17.57
C ALA A 254 -8.12 4.36 17.91
N ASN A 255 -7.80 4.51 19.19
CA ASN A 255 -6.72 5.37 19.64
C ASN A 255 -5.34 4.86 19.18
N ASP A 256 -5.09 3.55 19.25
CA ASP A 256 -3.85 2.94 18.77
C ASP A 256 -3.70 3.07 17.25
N THR A 257 -4.81 2.94 16.51
CA THR A 257 -4.86 3.21 15.07
C THR A 257 -4.48 4.65 14.76
N CYS A 258 -5.06 5.60 15.48
CA CYS A 258 -4.73 7.02 15.32
C CYS A 258 -3.27 7.31 15.67
N LYS A 259 -2.72 6.66 16.70
CA LYS A 259 -1.30 6.76 17.06
C LYS A 259 -0.42 6.33 15.89
N ARG A 260 -0.69 5.15 15.31
CA ARG A 260 0.07 4.60 14.18
C ARG A 260 -0.03 5.47 12.92
N GLU A 261 -1.20 6.05 12.64
CA GLU A 261 -1.36 7.03 11.56
C GLU A 261 -0.53 8.29 11.82
N GLY A 262 -0.56 8.79 13.05
CA GLY A 262 0.25 9.93 13.47
C GLY A 262 1.76 9.66 13.36
N GLU A 263 2.22 8.50 13.83
CA GLU A 263 3.63 8.08 13.73
C GLU A 263 4.07 7.98 12.27
N ARG A 264 3.25 7.43 11.36
CA ARG A 264 3.56 7.41 9.92
C ARG A 264 3.69 8.81 9.32
N ASP A 265 2.72 9.70 9.60
CA ASP A 265 2.76 11.07 9.10
C ASP A 265 3.94 11.85 9.68
N MET A 266 4.39 11.49 10.89
CA MET A 266 5.57 12.03 11.54
C MET A 266 6.89 11.38 11.09
N ASP A 267 6.91 10.12 10.66
CA ASP A 267 8.13 9.45 10.18
C ASP A 267 8.50 9.90 8.76
N GLN A 268 7.55 10.49 8.03
CA GLN A 268 7.83 11.33 6.86
C GLN A 268 8.65 12.60 7.21
N ARG A 269 8.89 12.86 8.49
CA ARG A 269 9.64 14.00 9.05
C ARG A 269 11.08 13.60 9.43
N PHE A 270 11.75 12.83 8.57
CA PHE A 270 13.16 12.39 8.66
C PHE A 270 13.59 11.61 9.92
N PRO A 271 14.37 10.52 9.76
CA PRO A 271 15.22 10.01 10.83
C PRO A 271 16.34 11.03 11.08
N MET A 272 16.44 11.52 12.31
CA MET A 272 17.53 12.38 12.79
C MET A 272 18.89 11.75 12.44
N ALA A 273 19.65 12.43 11.59
CA ALA A 273 21.05 12.08 11.34
C ALA A 273 21.83 12.23 12.65
N THR A 274 22.25 11.11 13.25
CA THR A 274 23.15 11.12 14.41
C THR A 274 24.45 11.84 14.01
N PRO A 275 24.93 12.84 14.77
CA PRO A 275 26.18 13.50 14.45
C PRO A 275 27.32 12.48 14.55
N ARG A 276 28.00 12.26 13.42
CA ARG A 276 29.14 11.38 13.29
C ARG A 276 30.26 11.91 14.20
N ASN A 277 30.51 11.23 15.32
CA ASN A 277 31.63 11.49 16.21
C ASN A 277 32.93 11.40 15.40
N ARG A 278 33.58 12.54 15.13
CA ARG A 278 34.94 12.57 14.55
C ARG A 278 35.94 12.26 15.66
N ALA A 279 36.49 11.05 15.66
CA ALA A 279 37.76 10.80 16.32
C ALA A 279 38.90 11.54 15.57
N PRO A 280 39.90 12.10 16.26
CA PRO A 280 40.95 12.89 15.64
C PRO A 280 41.96 12.00 14.91
N SER A 281 42.22 12.33 13.64
CA SER A 281 43.25 11.68 12.81
C SER A 281 44.63 12.21 13.21
N LEU A 282 45.50 11.32 13.69
CA LEU A 282 46.95 11.54 13.77
C LEU A 282 47.55 11.48 12.37
N ALA A 283 48.13 12.59 11.91
CA ALA A 283 49.11 12.60 10.82
C ALA A 283 50.18 13.67 11.10
N ALA A 284 51.44 13.22 11.11
CA ALA A 284 52.65 13.99 11.35
C ALA A 284 53.01 14.91 10.14
N PRO A 285 53.95 15.86 10.30
CA PRO A 285 53.95 17.11 9.53
C PRO A 285 54.83 17.05 8.28
N SER A 286 54.41 17.74 7.21
CA SER A 286 55.30 18.12 6.11
C SER A 286 55.32 19.64 5.94
N GLN A 287 56.49 20.23 6.21
CA GLN A 287 56.83 21.62 5.96
C GLN A 287 56.87 21.93 4.45
N LYS A 288 56.32 23.08 4.03
CA LYS A 288 57.00 24.14 3.24
C LYS A 288 56.04 25.33 2.92
N PRO A 289 56.58 26.53 2.62
CA PRO A 289 56.06 27.77 3.19
C PRO A 289 55.25 28.67 2.24
N ALA A 290 54.71 29.72 2.88
CA ALA A 290 53.81 30.77 2.44
C ALA A 290 54.13 31.49 1.12
N LEU A 291 53.03 31.94 0.48
CA LEU A 291 52.98 33.13 -0.36
C LEU A 291 51.65 33.84 -0.07
N VAL A 292 51.73 35.02 0.54
CA VAL A 292 50.65 35.99 0.74
C VAL A 292 50.79 37.06 -0.34
N PRO A 293 49.75 37.33 -1.15
CA PRO A 293 49.66 38.53 -1.98
C PRO A 293 48.95 39.67 -1.21
N PRO A 294 49.06 40.93 -1.68
CA PRO A 294 49.18 42.15 -0.86
C PRO A 294 47.97 42.50 0.01
#